data_AF-A0A4R6LDT7-F1
#
_entry.id   AF-A0A4R6LDT7-F1
#
_cell.length_a   1.000
_cell.length_b   1.000
_cell.length_c   1.000
_cell.angle_alpha   90.00
_cell.angle_beta   90.00
_cell.angle_gamma   90.00
#
_symmetry.space_group_name_H-M   'P 1'
#
loop_
_entity.id
_entity.type
_entity.pdbx_description
1 polymer ?
#
loop_
_entity_poly.entity_id
_entity_poly.type
_entity_poly.pdbx_seq_one_letter_code
_entity_poly.pdbx_strand_id
1 'polypeptide(L)'
;MNKIIYITIGALIIGGIAYYFQNKKKANNNPESKKNIIKNFQQDKELDKSENNLSYSEKLNKTKILYPFKNWRENFFEYGMEQYTEENCNAAKNIFDNLITELIELGENGNKKDKEKCFELAVKSLNKLNEKEESIIETGEREDLCELIDQITIASGLNPEEYAKGEGISDLWREW
;
A
#
# COMPACT_ATOMS: atom_id res chain seq x y z
N MET A 1 8.72 55.23 -8.89
CA MET A 1 9.53 54.23 -9.59
C MET A 1 10.12 53.30 -8.55
N ASN A 2 9.70 52.04 -8.53
CA ASN A 2 10.50 50.86 -8.17
C ASN A 2 9.68 49.64 -8.59
N LYS A 3 10.14 48.98 -9.66
CA LYS A 3 9.57 47.76 -10.23
C LYS A 3 9.99 46.60 -9.34
N ILE A 4 9.04 45.86 -8.77
CA ILE A 4 9.32 44.55 -8.17
C ILE A 4 9.04 43.50 -9.24
N ILE A 5 10.10 42.76 -9.56
CA ILE A 5 10.17 41.68 -10.53
C ILE A 5 9.63 40.39 -9.90
N TYR A 6 8.91 39.63 -10.72
CA TYR A 6 8.34 38.29 -10.51
C TYR A 6 9.31 37.26 -9.92
N ILE A 7 8.77 36.16 -9.36
CA ILE A 7 9.00 34.78 -9.85
C ILE A 7 8.01 33.81 -9.18
N THR A 8 7.28 33.12 -10.04
CA THR A 8 6.47 31.91 -9.81
C THR A 8 7.32 30.76 -9.27
N ILE A 9 6.92 30.12 -8.18
CA ILE A 9 7.48 28.83 -7.76
C ILE A 9 6.57 27.73 -8.31
N GLY A 10 7.00 27.12 -9.41
CA GLY A 10 6.49 25.85 -9.91
C GLY A 10 7.47 24.72 -9.59
N ALA A 11 6.89 23.58 -9.16
CA ALA A 11 7.37 22.20 -9.17
C ALA A 11 8.70 21.84 -8.47
N LEU A 12 8.64 20.81 -7.60
CA LEU A 12 9.39 19.53 -7.72
C LEU A 12 9.34 18.75 -6.38
N ILE A 13 8.29 17.96 -6.17
CA ILE A 13 8.36 16.81 -5.25
C ILE A 13 8.86 15.62 -6.09
N ILE A 14 10.15 15.62 -6.39
CA ILE A 14 10.92 14.44 -6.86
C ILE A 14 12.19 14.36 -5.99
N GLY A 15 12.03 14.58 -4.68
CA GLY A 15 13.13 14.64 -3.71
C GLY A 15 13.38 13.33 -2.94
N GLY A 16 12.38 12.46 -2.81
CA GLY A 16 12.48 11.26 -1.98
C GLY A 16 13.41 10.19 -2.56
N ILE A 17 13.32 9.94 -3.87
CA ILE A 17 14.06 8.85 -4.51
C ILE A 17 15.53 9.24 -4.75
N ALA A 18 15.81 10.49 -5.13
CA ALA A 18 17.18 10.94 -5.41
C ALA A 18 18.06 11.04 -4.14
N TYR A 19 17.49 11.42 -2.99
CA TYR A 19 18.22 11.46 -1.73
C TYR A 19 18.64 10.05 -1.27
N TYR A 20 17.76 9.05 -1.49
CA TYR A 20 18.06 7.65 -1.17
C TYR A 20 19.24 7.10 -2.00
N PHE A 21 19.34 7.46 -3.29
CA PHE A 21 20.42 6.98 -4.16
C PHE A 21 21.78 7.66 -3.90
N GLN A 22 21.81 8.90 -3.42
CA GLN A 22 23.07 9.63 -3.26
C GLN A 22 23.88 9.18 -2.04
N ASN A 23 23.24 8.61 -1.01
CA ASN A 23 23.93 8.17 0.21
C ASN A 23 24.61 6.77 0.08
N LYS A 24 24.34 6.00 -0.98
CA LYS A 24 24.93 4.66 -1.17
C LYS A 24 26.33 4.67 -1.81
N LYS A 25 26.84 5.82 -2.26
CA LYS A 25 28.13 5.91 -2.98
C LYS A 25 29.36 6.10 -2.10
N LYS A 26 29.23 6.00 -0.76
CA LYS A 26 30.37 5.88 0.16
C LYS A 26 30.39 4.48 0.79
N ALA A 27 30.72 3.48 -0.03
CA ALA A 27 30.96 2.12 0.45
C ALA A 27 32.36 2.03 1.08
N ASN A 28 32.38 1.85 2.40
CA ASN A 28 33.53 1.42 3.17
C ASN A 28 33.85 -0.06 2.83
N ASN A 29 35.12 -0.38 2.57
CA ASN A 29 35.58 -1.69 2.08
C ASN A 29 35.67 -2.75 3.19
N ASN A 30 34.54 -3.10 3.81
CA ASN A 30 34.43 -4.25 4.73
C ASN A 30 33.98 -5.53 3.97
N PRO A 31 34.72 -6.66 4.01
CA PRO A 31 34.32 -7.92 3.39
C PRO A 31 32.96 -8.49 3.88
N GLU A 32 32.50 -8.17 5.09
CA GLU A 32 31.14 -8.54 5.55
C GLU A 32 30.04 -7.79 4.81
N SER A 33 30.27 -6.53 4.42
CA SER A 33 29.26 -5.74 3.69
C SER A 33 29.06 -6.31 2.28
N LYS A 34 30.12 -6.75 1.61
CA LYS A 34 30.04 -7.42 0.32
C LYS A 34 29.27 -8.75 0.41
N LYS A 35 29.47 -9.53 1.47
CA LYS A 35 28.75 -10.81 1.67
C LYS A 35 27.25 -10.59 1.87
N ASN A 36 26.87 -9.56 2.63
CA ASN A 36 25.46 -9.17 2.82
C ASN A 36 24.84 -8.59 1.55
N ILE A 37 25.58 -7.79 0.78
CA ILE A 37 25.12 -7.28 -0.53
C ILE A 37 24.87 -8.43 -1.51
N ILE A 38 25.76 -9.42 -1.57
CA ILE A 38 25.61 -10.58 -2.46
C ILE A 38 24.44 -11.45 -2.01
N LYS A 39 24.28 -11.67 -0.69
CA LYS A 39 23.16 -12.44 -0.14
C LYS A 39 21.81 -11.77 -0.43
N ASN A 40 21.71 -10.46 -0.25
CA ASN A 40 20.50 -9.71 -0.56
C ASN A 40 20.23 -9.70 -2.07
N PHE A 41 21.24 -9.52 -2.91
CA PHE A 41 21.07 -9.56 -4.36
C PHE A 41 20.66 -10.94 -4.89
N GLN A 42 21.10 -12.02 -4.25
CA GLN A 42 20.65 -13.39 -4.55
C GLN A 42 19.22 -13.63 -4.07
N GLN A 43 18.86 -13.11 -2.90
CA GLN A 43 17.51 -13.19 -2.34
C GLN A 43 16.51 -12.38 -3.17
N ASP A 44 16.87 -11.18 -3.62
CA ASP A 44 16.05 -10.34 -4.50
C ASP A 44 15.86 -11.00 -5.88
N LYS A 45 16.90 -11.64 -6.43
CA LYS A 45 16.81 -12.40 -7.70
C LYS A 45 15.98 -13.67 -7.60
N GLU A 46 16.03 -14.37 -6.47
CA GLU A 46 15.18 -15.55 -6.23
C GLU A 46 13.73 -15.15 -5.99
N LEU A 47 13.48 -14.01 -5.32
CA LEU A 47 12.15 -13.45 -5.13
C LEU A 47 11.48 -13.09 -6.47
N ASP A 48 12.19 -12.33 -7.33
CA ASP A 48 11.74 -11.89 -8.65
C ASP A 48 11.51 -13.05 -9.65
N LYS A 49 12.33 -14.11 -9.54
CA LYS A 49 12.17 -15.33 -10.35
C LYS A 49 11.06 -16.25 -9.83
N SER A 50 10.73 -16.20 -8.54
CA SER A 50 9.61 -16.94 -7.94
C SER A 50 8.25 -16.26 -8.17
N GLU A 51 8.22 -14.93 -8.28
CA GLU A 51 6.97 -14.16 -8.45
C GLU A 51 6.25 -14.45 -9.77
N ASN A 52 7.00 -14.74 -10.83
CA ASN A 52 6.44 -15.13 -12.12
C ASN A 52 5.77 -16.52 -12.11
N ASN A 53 5.93 -17.32 -11.06
CA ASN A 53 5.33 -18.66 -10.94
C ASN A 53 4.17 -18.72 -9.93
N LEU A 54 3.84 -17.62 -9.25
CA LEU A 54 2.71 -17.62 -8.31
C LEU A 54 1.39 -17.73 -9.07
N SER A 55 0.51 -18.62 -8.62
CA SER A 55 -0.88 -18.63 -9.04
C SER A 55 -1.58 -17.33 -8.63
N TYR A 56 -2.71 -17.04 -9.27
CA TYR A 56 -3.53 -15.87 -8.95
C TYR A 56 -3.89 -15.75 -7.46
N SER A 57 -4.30 -16.86 -6.83
CA SER A 57 -4.62 -16.89 -5.41
C SER A 57 -3.40 -16.67 -4.53
N GLU A 58 -2.23 -17.18 -4.91
CA GLU A 58 -0.99 -16.93 -4.17
C GLU A 58 -0.55 -15.48 -4.28
N LYS A 59 -0.68 -14.84 -5.45
CA LYS A 59 -0.42 -13.41 -5.62
C LYS A 59 -1.28 -12.57 -4.69
N LEU A 60 -2.59 -12.83 -4.65
CA LEU A 60 -3.53 -12.12 -3.77
C LEU A 60 -3.21 -12.38 -2.29
N ASN A 61 -3.00 -13.63 -1.88
CA ASN A 61 -2.68 -13.94 -0.49
C ASN A 61 -1.32 -13.38 -0.04
N LYS A 62 -0.36 -13.24 -0.95
CA LYS A 62 0.94 -12.63 -0.64
C LYS A 62 0.79 -11.17 -0.21
N THR A 63 -0.21 -10.43 -0.69
CA THR A 63 -0.44 -9.03 -0.28
C THR A 63 -0.72 -8.88 1.22
N LYS A 64 -1.15 -9.95 1.90
CA LYS A 64 -1.40 -9.93 3.36
C LYS A 64 -0.15 -9.61 4.20
N ILE A 65 1.05 -9.74 3.63
CA ILE A 65 2.30 -9.30 4.31
C ILE A 65 2.33 -7.79 4.55
N LEU A 66 1.53 -7.02 3.81
CA LEU A 66 1.43 -5.57 3.90
C LEU A 66 0.32 -5.12 4.86
N TYR A 67 -0.35 -6.04 5.55
CA TYR A 67 -1.41 -5.68 6.50
C TYR A 67 -0.85 -4.79 7.63
N PRO A 68 -1.35 -3.55 7.79
CA PRO A 68 -0.81 -2.61 8.77
C PRO A 68 -1.40 -2.83 10.18
N PHE A 69 -2.45 -3.65 10.29
CA PHE A 69 -3.29 -3.75 11.50
C PHE A 69 -2.56 -4.23 12.76
N LYS A 70 -1.47 -4.99 12.60
CA LYS A 70 -0.61 -5.37 13.74
C LYS A 70 0.12 -4.15 14.29
N ASN A 71 0.68 -3.32 13.42
CA ASN A 71 1.39 -2.10 13.81
C ASN A 71 0.42 -1.07 14.39
N TRP A 72 -0.77 -0.91 13.79
CA TRP A 72 -1.83 -0.09 14.38
C TRP A 72 -2.19 -0.58 15.79
N ARG A 73 -2.34 -1.89 15.97
CA ARG A 73 -2.62 -2.47 17.28
C ARG A 73 -1.49 -2.22 18.30
N GLU A 74 -0.24 -2.22 17.87
CA GLU A 74 0.90 -1.88 18.73
C GLU A 74 0.82 -0.42 19.23
N ASN A 75 0.35 0.52 18.38
CA ASN A 75 0.18 1.93 18.76
C ASN A 75 -0.85 2.15 19.89
N PHE A 76 -1.83 1.26 20.05
CA PHE A 76 -2.71 1.27 21.23
C PHE A 76 -1.92 1.11 22.53
N PHE A 77 -0.94 0.21 22.55
CA PHE A 77 -0.14 -0.07 23.74
C PHE A 77 1.02 0.91 23.91
N GLU A 78 1.66 1.30 22.82
CA GLU A 78 2.85 2.18 22.86
C GLU A 78 2.49 3.64 23.08
N TYR A 79 1.42 4.12 22.45
CA TYR A 79 1.07 5.54 22.41
C TYR A 79 -0.31 5.84 23.00
N GLY A 80 -1.04 4.83 23.49
CA GLY A 80 -2.38 5.01 24.04
C GLY A 80 -3.42 5.40 22.98
N MET A 81 -3.22 5.01 21.73
CA MET A 81 -4.15 5.29 20.64
C MET A 81 -5.39 4.40 20.74
N GLU A 82 -6.40 4.86 21.46
CA GLU A 82 -7.61 4.11 21.80
C GLU A 82 -8.42 3.66 20.57
N GLN A 83 -8.28 4.34 19.43
CA GLN A 83 -8.94 3.95 18.18
C GLN A 83 -8.48 2.58 17.66
N TYR A 84 -7.27 2.12 18.03
CA TYR A 84 -6.71 0.84 17.60
C TYR A 84 -7.01 -0.29 18.60
N THR A 85 -8.27 -0.39 19.00
CA THR A 85 -8.76 -1.57 19.72
C THR A 85 -8.57 -2.83 18.88
N GLU A 86 -8.51 -3.98 19.53
CA GLU A 86 -8.45 -5.26 18.82
C GLU A 86 -9.67 -5.45 17.90
N GLU A 87 -10.86 -5.02 18.33
CA GLU A 87 -12.08 -5.06 17.53
C GLU A 87 -11.95 -4.24 16.25
N ASN A 88 -11.48 -2.99 16.37
CA ASN A 88 -11.36 -2.05 15.25
C ASN A 88 -10.30 -2.52 14.23
N CYS A 89 -9.12 -2.93 14.71
CA CYS A 89 -8.08 -3.48 13.85
C CYS A 89 -8.54 -4.77 13.14
N ASN A 90 -9.26 -5.65 13.85
CA ASN A 90 -9.82 -6.86 13.24
C ASN A 90 -10.94 -6.55 12.24
N ALA A 91 -11.76 -5.53 12.48
CA ALA A 91 -12.78 -5.09 11.54
C ALA A 91 -12.13 -4.61 10.22
N ALA A 92 -11.11 -3.76 10.30
CA ALA A 92 -10.34 -3.32 9.14
C ALA A 92 -9.70 -4.50 8.40
N LYS A 93 -9.02 -5.40 9.13
CA LYS A 93 -8.42 -6.62 8.58
C LYS A 93 -9.42 -7.50 7.83
N ASN A 94 -10.61 -7.71 8.41
CA ASN A 94 -11.63 -8.56 7.82
C ASN A 94 -12.18 -7.98 6.51
N ILE A 95 -12.21 -6.66 6.33
CA ILE A 95 -12.58 -6.02 5.06
C ILE A 95 -11.63 -6.47 3.94
N PHE A 96 -10.32 -6.49 4.21
CA PHE A 96 -9.32 -6.92 3.23
C PHE A 96 -9.30 -8.44 3.02
N ASP A 97 -9.50 -9.23 4.08
CA ASP A 97 -9.63 -10.68 3.93
C ASP A 97 -10.83 -11.05 3.06
N ASN A 98 -11.96 -10.35 3.19
CA ASN A 98 -13.13 -10.52 2.35
C ASN A 98 -12.84 -10.10 0.90
N LEU A 99 -12.24 -8.92 0.69
CA LEU A 99 -11.82 -8.47 -0.65
C LEU A 99 -10.96 -9.52 -1.36
N ILE A 100 -9.93 -10.04 -0.68
CA ILE A 100 -9.04 -11.06 -1.25
C ILE A 100 -9.80 -12.36 -1.54
N THR A 101 -10.69 -12.79 -0.65
CA THR A 101 -11.49 -14.02 -0.83
C THR A 101 -12.39 -13.90 -2.06
N GLU A 102 -13.15 -12.80 -2.17
CA GLU A 102 -14.04 -12.54 -3.31
C GLU A 102 -13.28 -12.45 -4.64
N LEU A 103 -12.10 -11.81 -4.65
CA LEU A 103 -11.24 -11.76 -5.83
C LEU A 103 -10.76 -13.16 -6.22
N ILE A 104 -10.33 -13.99 -5.26
CA ILE A 104 -9.93 -15.39 -5.50
C ILE A 104 -11.08 -16.19 -6.12
N GLU A 105 -12.30 -16.02 -5.61
CA GLU A 105 -13.49 -16.70 -6.10
C GLU A 105 -13.88 -16.29 -7.52
N LEU A 106 -13.76 -14.99 -7.86
CA LEU A 106 -13.92 -14.51 -9.24
C LEU A 106 -12.85 -15.09 -10.18
N GLY A 107 -11.66 -15.34 -9.65
CA GLY A 107 -10.53 -15.90 -10.37
C GLY A 107 -9.83 -14.93 -11.32
N GLU A 108 -8.71 -15.39 -11.87
CA GLU A 108 -7.83 -14.56 -12.72
C GLU A 108 -8.56 -13.99 -13.94
N ASN A 109 -9.40 -14.81 -14.57
CA ASN A 109 -10.19 -14.45 -15.74
C ASN A 109 -11.56 -13.81 -15.40
N GLY A 110 -11.80 -13.50 -14.12
CA GLY A 110 -13.00 -12.80 -13.68
C GLY A 110 -13.16 -11.45 -14.37
N ASN A 111 -14.42 -11.04 -14.59
CA ASN A 111 -14.73 -9.79 -15.29
C ASN A 111 -14.14 -8.58 -14.55
N LYS A 112 -13.56 -7.63 -15.29
CA LYS A 112 -13.00 -6.39 -14.72
C LYS A 112 -13.98 -5.64 -13.83
N LYS A 113 -15.24 -5.50 -14.24
CA LYS A 113 -16.27 -4.79 -13.46
C LYS A 113 -16.64 -5.51 -12.16
N ASP A 114 -16.63 -6.84 -12.18
CA ASP A 114 -16.92 -7.62 -10.97
C ASP A 114 -15.77 -7.48 -9.97
N LYS A 115 -14.51 -7.47 -10.45
CA LYS A 115 -13.35 -7.16 -9.60
C LYS A 115 -13.41 -5.74 -9.05
N GLU A 116 -13.68 -4.73 -9.89
CA GLU A 116 -13.89 -3.34 -9.46
C GLU A 116 -14.98 -3.25 -8.39
N LYS A 117 -16.05 -4.06 -8.50
CA LYS A 117 -17.13 -4.10 -7.52
C LYS A 117 -16.65 -4.61 -6.16
N CYS A 118 -15.76 -5.60 -6.11
CA CYS A 118 -15.14 -6.05 -4.86
C CYS A 118 -14.39 -4.90 -4.17
N PHE A 119 -13.60 -4.12 -4.92
CA PHE A 119 -12.90 -2.94 -4.37
C PHE A 119 -13.87 -1.87 -3.88
N GLU A 120 -14.92 -1.56 -4.63
CA GLU A 120 -15.95 -0.61 -4.20
C GLU A 120 -16.55 -1.01 -2.84
N LEU A 121 -16.90 -2.29 -2.69
CA LEU A 121 -17.47 -2.82 -1.44
C LEU A 121 -16.48 -2.73 -0.28
N ALA A 122 -15.20 -3.02 -0.51
CA ALA A 122 -14.16 -2.90 0.50
C ALA A 122 -13.96 -1.45 0.95
N VAL A 123 -13.80 -0.51 0.01
CA VAL A 123 -13.59 0.91 0.30
C VAL A 123 -14.80 1.50 1.03
N LYS A 124 -16.03 1.20 0.60
CA LYS A 124 -17.23 1.63 1.31
C LYS A 124 -17.37 1.03 2.70
N SER A 125 -16.83 -0.17 2.93
CA SER A 125 -16.79 -0.76 4.27
C SER A 125 -15.78 -0.05 5.16
N LEU A 126 -14.65 0.42 4.60
CA LEU A 126 -13.70 1.28 5.31
C LEU A 126 -14.31 2.65 5.65
N ASN A 127 -15.05 3.28 4.73
CA ASN A 127 -15.76 4.53 5.02
C ASN A 127 -16.69 4.35 6.23
N LYS A 128 -17.51 3.28 6.24
CA LYS A 128 -18.41 2.97 7.36
C LYS A 128 -17.67 2.69 8.67
N LEU A 129 -16.52 2.02 8.61
CA LEU A 129 -15.69 1.78 9.79
C LEU A 129 -15.17 3.11 10.36
N ASN A 130 -14.71 4.01 9.49
CA ASN A 130 -14.22 5.33 9.87
C ASN A 130 -15.33 6.26 10.39
N GLU A 131 -16.55 6.15 9.87
CA GLU A 131 -17.73 6.85 10.40
C GLU A 131 -18.11 6.38 11.81
N LYS A 132 -17.95 5.08 12.09
CA LYS A 132 -18.29 4.47 13.39
C LYS A 132 -17.24 4.76 14.45
N GLU A 133 -15.98 4.70 14.06
CA GLU A 133 -14.81 4.83 14.92
C GLU A 133 -14.04 6.08 14.48
N GLU A 134 -14.43 7.22 15.05
CA GLU A 134 -13.84 8.53 14.73
C GLU A 134 -12.31 8.45 14.83
N SER A 135 -11.62 8.92 13.79
CA SER A 135 -10.15 8.96 13.68
C SER A 135 -9.44 7.61 13.62
N ILE A 136 -10.11 6.51 13.22
CA ILE A 136 -9.38 5.26 12.91
C ILE A 136 -8.58 5.37 11.60
N ILE A 137 -9.03 6.17 10.62
CA ILE A 137 -8.28 6.44 9.39
C ILE A 137 -7.91 7.92 9.35
N GLU A 138 -6.64 8.22 9.60
CA GLU A 138 -6.05 9.54 9.45
C GLU A 138 -5.01 9.53 8.32
N THR A 139 -4.08 10.50 8.30
CA THR A 139 -3.12 10.64 7.20
C THR A 139 -2.19 9.43 7.05
N GLY A 140 -1.68 8.86 8.14
CA GLY A 140 -0.77 7.72 8.07
C GLY A 140 -1.48 6.45 7.62
N GLU A 141 -2.66 6.20 8.18
CA GLU A 141 -3.49 5.05 7.87
C GLU A 141 -4.01 5.12 6.43
N ARG A 142 -4.31 6.33 5.93
CA ARG A 142 -4.65 6.55 4.53
C ARG A 142 -3.54 6.09 3.60
N GLU A 143 -2.28 6.37 3.92
CA GLU A 143 -1.13 5.94 3.12
C GLU A 143 -0.99 4.41 3.13
N ASP A 144 -1.04 3.78 4.32
CA ASP A 144 -1.00 2.32 4.48
C ASP A 144 -2.12 1.63 3.68
N LEU A 145 -3.35 2.14 3.77
CA LEU A 145 -4.51 1.55 3.10
C LEU A 145 -4.45 1.74 1.58
N CYS A 146 -4.04 2.90 1.10
CA CYS A 146 -3.88 3.12 -0.34
C CYS A 146 -2.80 2.21 -0.93
N GLU A 147 -1.63 2.08 -0.27
CA GLU A 147 -0.58 1.17 -0.71
C GLU A 147 -1.08 -0.28 -0.76
N LEU A 148 -1.75 -0.75 0.30
CA LEU A 148 -2.31 -2.10 0.34
C LEU A 148 -3.34 -2.33 -0.78
N ILE A 149 -4.25 -1.38 -1.01
CA ILE A 149 -5.27 -1.48 -2.07
C ILE A 149 -4.62 -1.53 -3.46
N ASP A 150 -3.60 -0.72 -3.72
CA ASP A 150 -2.89 -0.73 -5.00
C ASP A 150 -2.16 -2.06 -5.24
N GLN A 151 -1.53 -2.64 -4.20
CA GLN A 151 -0.89 -3.95 -4.32
C GLN A 151 -1.91 -5.08 -4.56
N ILE A 152 -3.09 -5.02 -3.94
CA ILE A 152 -4.18 -5.96 -4.24
C ILE A 152 -4.72 -5.74 -5.65
N THR A 153 -4.80 -4.50 -6.12
CA THR A 153 -5.21 -4.15 -7.49
C THR A 153 -4.28 -4.80 -8.51
N ILE A 154 -2.97 -4.64 -8.33
CA ILE A 154 -1.94 -5.28 -9.17
C ILE A 154 -2.06 -6.81 -9.11
N ALA A 155 -2.15 -7.39 -7.91
CA ALA A 155 -2.27 -8.83 -7.72
C ALA A 155 -3.55 -9.41 -8.37
N SER A 156 -4.61 -8.60 -8.45
CA SER A 156 -5.89 -8.97 -9.09
C SER A 156 -5.85 -8.92 -10.63
N GLY A 157 -4.74 -8.45 -11.22
CA GLY A 157 -4.57 -8.27 -12.67
C GLY A 157 -5.15 -6.96 -13.21
N LEU A 158 -5.44 -6.00 -12.32
CA LEU A 158 -5.83 -4.64 -12.68
C LEU A 158 -4.63 -3.69 -12.56
N ASN A 159 -4.72 -2.49 -13.14
CA ASN A 159 -3.67 -1.49 -13.07
C ASN A 159 -4.16 -0.25 -12.28
N PRO A 160 -3.57 0.08 -11.11
CA PRO A 160 -3.90 1.28 -10.36
C PRO A 160 -3.88 2.58 -11.19
N GLU A 161 -2.96 2.68 -12.15
CA GLU A 161 -2.80 3.88 -12.99
C GLU A 161 -4.03 4.17 -13.87
N GLU A 162 -4.89 3.17 -14.12
CA GLU A 162 -6.13 3.34 -14.90
C GLU A 162 -7.24 4.05 -14.11
N TYR A 163 -7.08 4.20 -12.79
CA TYR A 163 -8.11 4.74 -11.90
C TYR A 163 -7.73 6.12 -11.37
N ALA A 164 -8.74 6.98 -11.24
CA ALA A 164 -8.61 8.32 -10.64
C ALA A 164 -7.40 9.15 -11.13
N LYS A 165 -7.07 9.07 -12.43
CA LYS A 165 -5.91 9.75 -13.04
C LYS A 165 -4.55 9.34 -12.44
N GLY A 166 -4.45 8.11 -11.93
CA GLY A 166 -3.22 7.57 -11.34
C GLY A 166 -3.20 7.57 -9.82
N GLU A 167 -4.25 8.05 -9.15
CA GLU A 167 -4.35 8.08 -7.68
C GLU A 167 -4.79 6.72 -7.08
N GLY A 168 -5.05 5.70 -7.92
CA GLY A 168 -5.42 4.36 -7.48
C GLY A 168 -6.93 4.11 -7.44
N ILE A 169 -7.32 2.83 -7.30
CA ILE A 169 -8.73 2.43 -7.37
C ILE A 169 -9.54 2.86 -6.14
N SER A 170 -8.87 3.02 -4.98
CA SER A 170 -9.50 3.47 -3.73
C SER A 170 -10.08 4.89 -3.86
N ASP A 171 -9.41 5.76 -4.62
CA ASP A 171 -9.76 7.18 -4.77
C ASP A 171 -11.12 7.40 -5.47
N LEU A 172 -11.66 6.37 -6.14
CA LEU A 172 -13.01 6.43 -6.71
C LEU A 172 -14.12 6.52 -5.66
N TRP A 173 -13.88 6.01 -4.44
CA TRP A 173 -14.94 5.83 -3.44
C TRP A 173 -14.56 6.17 -2.01
N ARG A 174 -13.28 6.41 -1.70
CA ARG A 174 -12.87 6.72 -0.32
C ARG A 174 -13.41 8.08 0.12
N GLU A 175 -13.78 8.16 1.40
CA GLU A 175 -14.24 9.38 2.07
C GLU A 175 -13.31 9.81 3.22
N TRP A 176 -12.29 8.99 3.49
CA TRP A 176 -11.17 9.20 4.41
C TRP A 176 -9.90 9.65 3.66
#